data_AF-A0A9R1NUK0-F1
#
_entry.id   AF-A0A9R1NUK0-F1
#
_cell.length_a   1.000
_cell.length_b   1.000
_cell.length_c   1.000
_cell.angle_alpha   90.00
_cell.angle_beta   90.00
_cell.angle_gamma   90.00
#
_symmetry.space_group_name_H-M   'P 1'
#
loop_
_entity.id
_entity.type
_entity.pdbx_description
1 polymer ?
#
loop_
_entity_poly.entity_id
_entity_poly.type
_entity_poly.pdbx_seq_one_letter_code
_entity_poly.pdbx_strand_id
1 'polypeptide(L)'
;MLFSCHGLQCDPSEPRACDAGCNGGLMTTAFSYLAKAGGLETEKDYPYTGRNSACKFDKSKIAAQVKNFSTVAIDEDQIAANLVKHGPLAIGINAVFMQTYIGGVSCPYICGRHLDHGVLLVGYGSAGYAPLRFKEKPYWIIKNSWGENWGESGYYKICRGPHVKNKCGVDSMVSTVTAIHTSKKE
;
A
#
# COMPACT_ATOMS: atom_id res chain seq x y z
N MET A 1 -0.98 8.65 -4.21
CA MET A 1 -1.48 8.77 -2.82
C MET A 1 -2.90 9.31 -2.90
N LEU A 2 -3.84 8.68 -2.21
CA LEU A 2 -5.24 9.10 -2.18
C LEU A 2 -5.42 10.08 -1.02
N PHE A 3 -5.91 11.29 -1.29
CA PHE A 3 -6.24 12.26 -0.25
C PHE A 3 -7.74 12.48 -0.17
N SER A 4 -8.28 12.43 1.06
CA SER A 4 -9.66 12.82 1.33
C SER A 4 -9.84 14.31 1.05
N CYS A 5 -10.89 14.62 0.31
CA CYS A 5 -11.24 15.97 -0.11
C CYS A 5 -12.25 16.62 0.88
N HIS A 6 -12.87 15.81 1.75
CA HIS A 6 -13.84 16.26 2.74
C HIS A 6 -13.33 16.00 4.16
N GLY A 7 -12.87 17.06 4.83
CA GLY A 7 -12.62 17.07 6.28
C GLY A 7 -11.66 16.00 6.80
N LEU A 8 -11.52 15.98 8.13
CA LEU A 8 -10.77 14.95 8.84
C LEU A 8 -11.58 13.64 8.79
N GLN A 9 -11.16 12.66 7.98
CA GLN A 9 -11.80 11.34 7.95
C GLN A 9 -11.02 10.37 8.84
N CYS A 10 -11.65 9.91 9.92
CA CYS A 10 -11.03 9.04 10.91
C CYS A 10 -11.44 7.58 10.75
N ASP A 11 -10.55 6.66 11.13
CA ASP A 11 -10.87 5.24 11.21
C ASP A 11 -11.87 5.00 12.35
N PRO A 12 -13.04 4.37 12.09
CA PRO A 12 -14.01 4.07 13.14
C PRO A 12 -13.48 3.15 14.25
N SER A 13 -12.52 2.28 13.93
CA SER A 13 -11.89 1.35 14.88
C SER A 13 -10.70 1.97 15.62
N GLU A 14 -10.09 3.02 15.04
CA GLU A 14 -9.02 3.80 15.64
C GLU A 14 -9.31 5.31 15.51
N PRO A 15 -10.11 5.90 16.42
CA PRO A 15 -10.61 7.27 16.27
C PRO A 15 -9.56 8.38 16.18
N ARG A 16 -8.29 8.07 16.50
CA ARG A 16 -7.15 8.98 16.38
C ARG A 16 -6.41 8.85 15.04
N ALA A 17 -6.67 7.80 14.27
CA ALA A 17 -6.07 7.56 12.97
C ALA A 17 -6.93 8.23 11.89
N CYS A 18 -6.69 9.53 11.69
CA CYS A 18 -7.41 10.30 10.69
C CYS A 18 -6.52 10.76 9.55
N ASP A 19 -7.11 10.92 8.37
CA ASP A 19 -6.44 11.48 7.21
C ASP A 19 -6.11 12.96 7.45
N ALA A 20 -4.82 13.30 7.37
CA ALA A 20 -4.28 14.62 7.66
C ALA A 20 -3.41 15.16 6.51
N GLY A 21 -3.71 14.75 5.28
CA GLY A 21 -2.97 15.18 4.10
C GLY A 21 -1.52 14.71 4.16
N CYS A 22 -0.58 15.62 3.92
CA CYS A 22 0.86 15.36 3.99
C CYS A 22 1.35 14.90 5.38
N ASN A 23 0.53 15.00 6.43
CA ASN A 23 0.88 14.55 7.78
C ASN A 23 0.51 13.07 8.05
N GLY A 24 -0.03 12.36 7.05
CA GLY A 24 -0.35 10.94 7.15
C GLY A 24 -1.84 10.63 7.04
N GLY A 25 -2.14 9.34 7.04
CA GLY A 25 -3.48 8.77 6.87
C GLY A 25 -3.39 7.25 6.70
N LEU A 26 -4.55 6.59 6.67
CA LEU A 26 -4.63 5.14 6.48
C LEU A 26 -5.25 4.78 5.12
N MET A 27 -4.95 3.59 4.63
CA MET A 27 -5.53 3.10 3.37
C MET A 27 -7.04 2.87 3.50
N THR A 28 -7.49 2.37 4.65
CA THR A 28 -8.90 2.09 4.96
C THR A 28 -9.74 3.37 5.03
N THR A 29 -9.22 4.44 5.63
CA THR A 29 -9.86 5.75 5.70
C THR A 29 -9.99 6.35 4.30
N ALA A 30 -8.95 6.25 3.47
CA ALA A 30 -8.99 6.64 2.07
C ALA A 30 -10.03 5.84 1.26
N PHE A 31 -10.10 4.51 1.41
CA PHE A 31 -11.12 3.69 0.73
C PHE A 31 -12.54 4.05 1.18
N SER A 32 -12.73 4.31 2.48
CA SER A 32 -14.00 4.79 3.03
C SER A 32 -14.40 6.14 2.45
N TYR A 33 -13.46 7.07 2.33
CA TYR A 33 -13.68 8.36 1.66
C TYR A 33 -14.13 8.15 0.21
N LEU A 34 -13.41 7.33 -0.57
CA LEU A 34 -13.73 7.10 -1.97
C LEU A 34 -15.12 6.46 -2.17
N ALA A 35 -15.49 5.52 -1.31
CA ALA A 35 -16.82 4.91 -1.34
C ALA A 35 -17.93 5.95 -1.09
N LYS A 36 -17.71 6.89 -0.15
CA LYS A 36 -18.68 7.96 0.18
C LYS A 36 -18.71 9.09 -0.85
N ALA A 37 -17.55 9.49 -1.37
CA ALA A 37 -17.41 10.55 -2.37
C ALA A 37 -17.99 10.14 -3.73
N GLY A 38 -18.12 8.82 -3.97
CA GLY A 38 -18.66 8.24 -5.19
C GLY A 38 -17.60 7.87 -6.22
N GLY A 39 -16.32 8.07 -5.93
CA GLY A 39 -15.20 7.65 -6.79
C GLY A 39 -13.97 8.55 -6.70
N LEU A 40 -13.06 8.35 -7.66
CA LEU A 40 -11.83 9.13 -7.87
C LEU A 40 -11.66 9.49 -9.35
N GLU A 41 -10.95 10.58 -9.58
CA GLU A 41 -10.54 11.07 -10.91
C GLU A 41 -9.23 10.41 -11.36
N THR A 42 -8.86 10.60 -12.62
CA THR A 42 -7.53 10.21 -13.11
C THR A 42 -6.45 11.18 -12.61
N GLU A 43 -5.20 10.72 -12.55
CA GLU A 43 -4.05 11.59 -12.23
C GLU A 43 -3.91 12.76 -13.21
N LYS A 44 -4.34 12.58 -14.47
CA LYS A 44 -4.34 13.65 -15.48
C LYS A 44 -5.34 14.75 -15.14
N ASP A 45 -6.53 14.37 -14.65
CA ASP A 45 -7.61 15.30 -14.31
C ASP A 45 -7.43 15.94 -12.93
N TYR A 46 -6.77 15.24 -12.00
CA TYR A 46 -6.41 15.72 -10.67
C TYR A 46 -4.92 15.43 -10.36
N PRO A 47 -3.97 16.25 -10.84
CA PRO A 47 -2.54 16.01 -10.67
C PRO A 47 -2.06 16.14 -9.22
N TYR A 48 -1.10 15.28 -8.86
CA TYR A 48 -0.38 15.34 -7.60
C TYR A 48 0.54 16.56 -7.54
N THR A 49 0.46 17.31 -6.44
CA THR A 49 1.24 18.54 -6.24
C THR A 49 2.23 18.47 -5.08
N GLY A 50 2.31 17.35 -4.36
CA GLY A 50 3.23 17.18 -3.24
C GLY A 50 2.96 18.06 -2.01
N ARG A 51 1.79 18.70 -1.93
CA ARG A 51 1.42 19.59 -0.83
C ARG A 51 -0.08 19.56 -0.53
N ASN A 52 -0.44 19.98 0.67
CA ASN A 52 -1.84 20.20 1.03
C ASN A 52 -2.39 21.38 0.21
N SER A 53 -3.52 21.16 -0.46
CA SER A 53 -4.23 22.19 -1.21
C SER A 53 -5.74 22.05 -0.98
N ALA A 54 -6.48 23.10 -1.33
CA ALA A 54 -7.94 23.02 -1.34
C ALA A 54 -8.42 21.86 -2.24
N CYS A 55 -9.53 21.25 -1.82
CA CYS A 55 -10.18 20.19 -2.58
C CYS A 55 -10.70 20.73 -3.92
N LYS A 56 -10.40 20.02 -5.01
CA LYS A 56 -10.86 20.33 -6.37
C LYS A 56 -11.62 19.18 -7.02
N PHE A 57 -12.15 18.26 -6.21
CA PHE A 57 -12.80 17.05 -6.70
C PHE A 57 -14.02 17.38 -7.57
N ASP A 58 -14.03 16.84 -8.79
CA ASP A 58 -15.08 17.01 -9.77
C ASP A 58 -15.79 15.67 -10.02
N LYS A 59 -17.04 15.57 -9.54
CA LYS A 59 -17.86 14.37 -9.70
C LYS A 59 -18.10 14.00 -11.17
N SER A 60 -18.04 14.95 -12.10
CA SER A 60 -18.22 14.69 -13.53
C SER A 60 -17.02 13.99 -14.19
N LYS A 61 -15.88 13.96 -13.49
CA LYS A 61 -14.61 13.36 -13.97
C LYS A 61 -14.25 12.05 -13.28
N ILE A 62 -15.19 11.44 -12.56
CA ILE A 62 -14.97 10.15 -11.90
C ILE A 62 -14.58 9.08 -12.95
N ALA A 63 -13.43 8.47 -12.72
CA ALA A 63 -12.83 7.43 -13.56
C ALA A 63 -12.90 6.03 -12.92
N ALA A 64 -12.93 5.97 -11.60
CA ALA A 64 -13.05 4.71 -10.86
C ALA A 64 -13.87 4.89 -9.58
N GLN A 65 -14.53 3.82 -9.14
CA GLN A 65 -15.32 3.80 -7.92
C GLN A 65 -14.93 2.60 -7.05
N VAL A 66 -14.68 2.86 -5.76
CA VAL A 66 -14.53 1.83 -4.74
C VAL A 66 -15.93 1.43 -4.28
N LYS A 67 -16.34 0.20 -4.60
CA LYS A 67 -17.66 -0.32 -4.15
C LYS A 67 -17.56 -0.99 -2.79
N ASN A 68 -16.50 -1.76 -2.58
CA ASN A 68 -16.25 -2.44 -1.33
C ASN A 68 -14.75 -2.60 -1.12
N PHE A 69 -14.33 -2.63 0.14
CA PHE A 69 -12.98 -2.88 0.57
C PHE A 69 -12.99 -3.72 1.85
N SER A 70 -11.93 -4.47 2.09
CA SER A 70 -11.80 -5.30 3.29
C SER A 70 -10.38 -5.28 3.80
N THR A 71 -10.24 -5.49 5.11
CA THR A 71 -8.96 -5.90 5.70
C THR A 71 -8.73 -7.38 5.41
N VAL A 72 -7.48 -7.75 5.17
CA VAL A 72 -7.07 -9.14 4.95
C VAL A 72 -6.51 -9.68 6.27
N ALA A 73 -6.74 -10.96 6.55
CA ALA A 73 -6.19 -11.58 7.74
C ALA A 73 -4.65 -11.54 7.74
N ILE A 74 -4.07 -11.52 8.94
CA ILE A 74 -2.61 -11.52 9.20
C ILE A 74 -2.07 -12.95 9.01
N ASP A 75 -2.30 -13.54 7.85
CA ASP A 75 -1.82 -14.86 7.45
C ASP A 75 -1.24 -14.80 6.04
N GLU A 76 -0.01 -15.28 5.88
CA GLU A 76 0.76 -15.13 4.64
C GLU A 76 0.06 -15.80 3.44
N ASP A 77 -0.55 -16.97 3.67
CA ASP A 77 -1.25 -17.72 2.63
C ASP A 77 -2.55 -17.01 2.23
N GLN A 78 -3.27 -16.43 3.19
CA GLN A 78 -4.43 -15.59 2.90
C GLN A 78 -4.05 -14.30 2.18
N ILE A 79 -2.92 -13.68 2.53
CA ILE A 79 -2.40 -12.50 1.83
C ILE A 79 -2.05 -12.87 0.38
N ALA A 80 -1.33 -13.97 0.15
CA ALA A 80 -1.01 -14.46 -1.19
C ALA A 80 -2.29 -14.76 -2.00
N ALA A 81 -3.27 -15.44 -1.40
CA ALA A 81 -4.53 -15.76 -2.05
C ALA A 81 -5.33 -14.49 -2.41
N ASN A 82 -5.39 -13.50 -1.52
CA ASN A 82 -6.05 -12.22 -1.80
C ASN A 82 -5.32 -11.44 -2.91
N LEU A 83 -3.99 -11.47 -2.92
CA LEU A 83 -3.20 -10.81 -3.95
C LEU A 83 -3.48 -11.40 -5.33
N VAL A 84 -3.59 -12.73 -5.43
CA VAL A 84 -3.94 -13.41 -6.68
C VAL A 84 -5.40 -13.13 -7.08
N LYS A 85 -6.33 -13.15 -6.13
CA LYS A 85 -7.77 -13.05 -6.40
C LYS A 85 -8.24 -11.62 -6.70
N HIS A 86 -7.73 -10.64 -5.95
CA HIS A 86 -8.20 -9.25 -5.98
C HIS A 86 -7.17 -8.29 -6.57
N GLY A 87 -5.96 -8.77 -6.88
CA GLY A 87 -4.87 -7.93 -7.35
C GLY A 87 -4.13 -7.25 -6.18
N PRO A 88 -3.42 -6.15 -6.45
CA PRO A 88 -2.53 -5.51 -5.48
C PRO A 88 -3.20 -5.18 -4.14
N LEU A 89 -2.47 -5.40 -3.04
CA LEU A 89 -2.94 -5.16 -1.67
C LEU A 89 -2.23 -3.95 -1.08
N ALA A 90 -2.97 -3.04 -0.47
CA ALA A 90 -2.40 -1.89 0.21
C ALA A 90 -1.97 -2.28 1.62
N ILE A 91 -0.70 -2.03 1.95
CA ILE A 91 -0.07 -2.51 3.19
C ILE A 91 0.67 -1.40 3.94
N GLY A 92 0.77 -1.55 5.25
CA GLY A 92 1.71 -0.79 6.09
C GLY A 92 3.01 -1.56 6.31
N ILE A 93 4.13 -0.84 6.38
CA ILE A 93 5.46 -1.42 6.66
C ILE A 93 6.28 -0.48 7.53
N ASN A 94 7.24 -1.02 8.26
CA ASN A 94 8.35 -0.26 8.83
C ASN A 94 9.43 -0.05 7.76
N ALA A 95 9.60 1.21 7.33
CA ALA A 95 10.47 1.56 6.21
C ALA A 95 11.95 1.78 6.57
N VAL A 96 12.39 1.47 7.80
CA VAL A 96 13.78 1.71 8.22
C VAL A 96 14.81 1.05 7.30
N PHE A 97 14.53 -0.16 6.80
CA PHE A 97 15.40 -0.88 5.86
C PHE A 97 15.14 -0.54 4.39
N MET A 98 14.12 0.27 4.09
CA MET A 98 13.86 0.77 2.74
C MET A 98 14.78 1.95 2.40
N GLN A 99 15.12 2.79 3.37
CA GLN A 99 15.94 4.00 3.14
C GLN A 99 17.25 3.73 2.37
N THR A 100 17.90 2.60 2.65
CA THR A 100 19.19 2.22 2.05
C THR A 100 19.09 1.07 1.05
N TYR A 101 17.88 0.72 0.61
CA TYR A 101 17.68 -0.40 -0.29
C TYR A 101 18.12 -0.09 -1.72
N ILE A 102 18.94 -0.99 -2.29
CA ILE A 102 19.44 -0.90 -3.66
C ILE A 102 18.94 -2.09 -4.50
N GLY A 103 18.88 -3.30 -3.93
CA GLY A 103 18.37 -4.47 -4.63
C GLY A 103 18.54 -5.79 -3.88
N GLY A 104 17.99 -6.86 -4.46
CA GLY A 104 17.97 -8.20 -3.88
C GLY A 104 16.87 -8.36 -2.84
N VAL A 105 16.79 -9.54 -2.22
CA VAL A 105 15.78 -9.79 -1.18
C VAL A 105 16.27 -9.23 0.16
N SER A 106 15.63 -8.15 0.61
CA SER A 106 15.87 -7.60 1.94
C SER A 106 15.35 -8.56 3.00
N CYS A 107 16.25 -9.06 3.85
CA CYS A 107 15.88 -9.99 4.91
C CYS A 107 16.61 -9.68 6.23
N PRO A 108 16.32 -8.53 6.85
CA PRO A 108 17.00 -8.10 8.07
C PRO A 108 16.79 -9.08 9.22
N TYR A 109 17.77 -9.15 10.11
CA TYR A 109 17.69 -9.97 11.32
C TYR A 109 16.62 -9.43 12.25
N ILE A 110 16.69 -8.14 12.54
CA ILE A 110 15.78 -7.42 13.42
C ILE A 110 15.12 -6.32 12.60
N CYS A 111 13.79 -6.27 12.62
CA CYS A 111 13.02 -5.19 12.03
C CYS A 111 11.77 -4.97 12.88
N GLY A 112 11.53 -3.73 13.27
CA GLY A 112 10.38 -3.37 14.10
C GLY A 112 9.05 -3.66 13.39
N ARG A 113 8.00 -3.79 14.19
CA ARG A 113 6.61 -3.90 13.70
C ARG A 113 5.84 -2.59 13.82
N HIS A 114 6.52 -1.52 14.23
CA HIS A 114 5.97 -0.17 14.24
C HIS A 114 5.88 0.32 12.81
N LEU A 115 4.68 0.36 12.26
CA LEU A 115 4.44 0.78 10.87
C LEU A 115 4.59 2.30 10.77
N ASP A 116 5.25 2.77 9.72
CA ASP A 116 5.47 4.19 9.47
C ASP A 116 5.29 4.57 8.00
N HIS A 117 5.06 3.60 7.11
CA HIS A 117 5.00 3.82 5.68
C HIS A 117 3.93 2.97 4.99
N GLY A 118 3.17 3.60 4.08
CA GLY A 118 2.16 2.93 3.26
C GLY A 118 2.71 2.57 1.88
N VAL A 119 2.57 1.30 1.49
CA VAL A 119 3.09 0.75 0.22
C VAL A 119 2.10 -0.22 -0.40
N LEU A 120 2.40 -0.68 -1.62
CA LEU A 120 1.52 -1.58 -2.36
C LEU A 120 2.20 -2.94 -2.58
N LEU A 121 1.64 -4.00 -2.03
CA LEU A 121 2.05 -5.37 -2.30
C LEU A 121 1.48 -5.80 -3.66
N VAL A 122 2.36 -6.16 -4.60
CA VAL A 122 1.99 -6.42 -6.00
C VAL A 122 2.31 -7.83 -6.49
N GLY A 123 3.07 -8.60 -5.72
CA GLY A 123 3.54 -9.90 -6.15
C GLY A 123 4.35 -10.63 -5.08
N TYR A 124 4.76 -11.86 -5.41
CA TYR A 124 5.70 -12.63 -4.61
C TYR A 124 6.53 -13.57 -5.47
N GLY A 125 7.69 -13.97 -4.96
CA GLY A 125 8.57 -14.99 -5.54
C GLY A 125 8.83 -16.14 -4.58
N SER A 126 9.26 -17.26 -5.13
CA SER A 126 9.67 -18.45 -4.37
C SER A 126 11.15 -18.43 -3.99
N ALA A 127 12.02 -17.82 -4.80
CA ALA A 127 13.46 -17.75 -4.57
C ALA A 127 14.07 -16.46 -5.15
N GLY A 128 14.82 -15.74 -4.33
CA GLY A 128 15.67 -14.63 -4.73
C GLY A 128 16.81 -14.44 -3.74
N TYR A 129 17.99 -14.04 -4.23
CA TYR A 129 19.18 -13.90 -3.40
C TYR A 129 19.00 -12.82 -2.32
N ALA A 130 19.20 -13.18 -1.06
CA ALA A 130 19.15 -12.27 0.08
C ALA A 130 20.57 -11.97 0.58
N PRO A 131 21.15 -10.78 0.28
CA PRO A 131 22.55 -10.48 0.60
C PRO A 131 22.89 -10.66 2.08
N LEU A 132 22.03 -10.18 3.00
CA LEU A 132 22.24 -10.31 4.44
C LEU A 132 22.15 -11.74 4.98
N ARG A 133 21.67 -12.70 4.18
CA ARG A 133 21.51 -14.11 4.58
C ARG A 133 22.43 -15.05 3.82
N PHE A 134 23.13 -14.54 2.81
CA PHE A 134 23.99 -15.33 1.90
C PHE A 134 23.28 -16.56 1.32
N LYS A 135 21.97 -16.44 1.04
CA LYS A 135 21.16 -17.53 0.45
C LYS A 135 19.90 -17.01 -0.22
N GLU A 136 19.26 -17.86 -1.00
CA GLU A 136 17.95 -17.58 -1.56
C GLU A 136 16.84 -17.62 -0.51
N LYS A 137 15.87 -16.73 -0.69
CA LYS A 137 14.68 -16.62 0.16
C LYS A 137 13.44 -16.39 -0.70
N PRO A 138 12.27 -16.94 -0.33
CA PRO A 138 11.00 -16.45 -0.85
C PRO A 138 10.79 -15.00 -0.41
N TYR A 139 10.10 -14.21 -1.23
CA TYR A 139 9.93 -12.78 -1.00
C TYR A 139 8.58 -12.24 -1.47
N TRP A 140 8.18 -11.14 -0.87
CA TRP A 140 7.14 -10.23 -1.35
C TRP A 140 7.73 -9.19 -2.30
N ILE A 141 6.95 -8.77 -3.30
CA ILE A 141 7.27 -7.66 -4.22
C ILE A 141 6.39 -6.49 -3.86
N ILE A 142 7.01 -5.39 -3.46
CA ILE A 142 6.35 -4.19 -2.97
C ILE A 142 6.66 -3.05 -3.94
N LYS A 143 5.63 -2.39 -4.45
CA LYS A 143 5.75 -1.13 -5.20
C LYS A 143 5.81 0.03 -4.20
N ASN A 144 6.86 0.84 -4.29
CA ASN A 144 7.05 2.03 -3.48
C ASN A 144 6.60 3.30 -4.23
N SER A 145 6.67 4.46 -3.56
CA SER A 145 6.28 5.78 -4.07
C SER A 145 7.40 6.83 -4.02
N TRP A 146 8.66 6.40 -3.93
CA TRP A 146 9.85 7.28 -3.89
C TRP A 146 10.53 7.46 -5.25
N GLY A 147 9.77 7.24 -6.34
CA GLY A 147 10.27 7.33 -7.72
C GLY A 147 10.94 6.05 -8.21
N GLU A 148 11.13 5.99 -9.52
CA GLU A 148 11.66 4.80 -10.21
C GLU A 148 13.17 4.62 -10.02
N ASN A 149 13.90 5.70 -9.72
CA ASN A 149 15.34 5.64 -9.47
C ASN A 149 15.72 5.03 -8.11
N TRP A 150 14.72 4.74 -7.26
CA TRP A 150 14.93 4.15 -5.94
C TRP A 150 14.74 2.63 -5.99
N GLY A 151 15.60 1.88 -5.29
CA GLY A 151 15.51 0.43 -5.21
C GLY A 151 15.60 -0.27 -6.57
N GLU A 152 14.79 -1.30 -6.76
CA GLU A 152 14.72 -2.02 -8.04
C GLU A 152 13.63 -1.39 -8.93
N SER A 153 13.95 -0.29 -9.61
CA SER A 153 12.99 0.44 -10.47
C SER A 153 11.73 0.91 -9.74
N GLY A 154 11.87 1.38 -8.49
CA GLY A 154 10.77 1.77 -7.61
C GLY A 154 10.17 0.62 -6.78
N TYR A 155 10.73 -0.59 -6.88
CA TYR A 155 10.25 -1.76 -6.15
C TYR A 155 11.20 -2.19 -5.03
N TYR A 156 10.62 -2.88 -4.05
CA TYR A 156 11.27 -3.43 -2.89
C TYR A 156 10.94 -4.91 -2.76
N LYS A 157 11.95 -5.75 -2.52
CA LYS A 157 11.75 -7.16 -2.20
C LYS A 157 12.06 -7.40 -0.73
N ILE A 158 11.10 -7.94 0.01
CA ILE A 158 11.27 -8.31 1.42
C ILE A 158 11.03 -9.80 1.60
N CYS A 159 11.86 -10.48 2.40
CA CYS A 159 11.71 -11.91 2.61
C CYS A 159 10.39 -12.25 3.31
N ARG A 160 9.80 -13.37 2.88
CA ARG A 160 8.56 -13.94 3.43
C ARG A 160 8.78 -15.42 3.80
N GLY A 161 7.76 -16.07 4.35
CA GLY A 161 7.74 -17.49 4.68
C GLY A 161 7.57 -17.78 6.18
N PRO A 162 7.30 -19.06 6.53
CA PRO A 162 6.86 -19.46 7.87
C PRO A 162 7.88 -19.17 9.00
N HIS A 163 9.16 -19.02 8.66
CA HIS A 163 10.24 -18.72 9.62
C HIS A 163 10.59 -17.22 9.70
N VAL A 164 9.89 -16.36 8.96
CA VAL A 164 10.09 -14.90 8.93
C VAL A 164 8.76 -14.14 8.96
N LYS A 165 7.78 -14.67 9.71
CA LYS A 165 6.45 -14.08 9.85
C LYS A 165 6.53 -12.61 10.24
N ASN A 166 5.72 -11.79 9.57
CA ASN A 166 5.53 -10.37 9.86
C ASN A 166 6.83 -9.56 9.90
N LYS A 167 7.76 -9.87 8.99
CA LYS A 167 9.02 -9.12 8.85
C LYS A 167 8.71 -7.65 8.53
N CYS A 168 9.26 -6.74 9.33
CA CYS A 168 9.01 -5.30 9.21
C CYS A 168 7.53 -4.89 9.30
N GLY A 169 6.67 -5.72 9.89
CA GLY A 169 5.27 -5.38 10.03
C GLY A 169 4.43 -5.60 8.77
N VAL A 170 4.98 -6.16 7.68
CA VAL A 170 4.36 -6.26 6.35
C VAL A 170 2.97 -6.95 6.33
N ASP A 171 2.72 -7.84 7.29
CA ASP A 171 1.46 -8.59 7.39
C ASP A 171 0.47 -7.92 8.39
N SER A 172 0.89 -6.88 9.11
CA SER A 172 0.14 -6.31 10.24
C SER A 172 -1.05 -5.45 9.83
N MET A 173 -0.97 -4.81 8.67
CA MET A 173 -2.00 -3.92 8.16
C MET A 173 -2.11 -4.17 6.66
N VAL A 174 -3.05 -5.03 6.28
CA VAL A 174 -3.27 -5.42 4.89
C VAL A 174 -4.72 -5.14 4.53
N SER A 175 -4.93 -4.42 3.43
CA SER A 175 -6.25 -4.04 2.95
C SER A 175 -6.34 -4.18 1.43
N THR A 176 -7.53 -4.47 0.94
CA THR A 176 -7.80 -4.66 -0.48
C THR A 176 -9.12 -4.03 -0.88
N VAL A 177 -9.18 -3.54 -2.11
CA VAL A 177 -10.44 -3.12 -2.74
C VAL A 177 -11.01 -4.33 -3.47
N THR A 178 -12.14 -4.84 -2.99
CA THR A 178 -12.72 -6.11 -3.47
C THR A 178 -13.63 -5.94 -4.69
N ALA A 179 -14.07 -4.71 -4.97
CA ALA A 179 -14.86 -4.39 -6.15
C ALA A 179 -14.58 -2.96 -6.63
N ILE A 180 -14.15 -2.84 -7.89
CA ILE A 180 -13.91 -1.58 -8.58
C ILE A 180 -14.87 -1.49 -9.77
N HIS A 181 -15.56 -0.37 -9.91
CA HIS A 181 -16.23 -0.01 -11.16
C HIS A 181 -15.39 1.05 -11.86
N THR A 182 -14.95 0.77 -13.09
CA THR A 182 -14.21 1.71 -13.93
C THR A 182 -15.10 2.18 -15.06
N SER A 183 -15.20 3.50 -15.23
CA SER A 183 -15.76 4.10 -16.42
C SER A 183 -14.68 4.05 -17.49
N LYS A 184 -14.75 3.08 -18.42
CA LYS A 184 -13.90 3.12 -19.62
C LYS A 184 -14.22 4.41 -20.38
N LYS A 185 -13.32 5.40 -20.31
CA LYS A 185 -13.22 6.43 -21.33
C LYS A 185 -12.15 5.94 -22.30
N GLU A 186 -12.59 5.55 -23.49
CA GLU A 186 -11.72 5.29 -24.65
C GLU A 186 -10.90 6.54 -25.00
#